data_AF-A0A539EJP5-F1
#
_entry.id   AF-A0A539EJP5-F1
#
_cell.length_a   1.000
_cell.length_b   1.000
_cell.length_c   1.000
_cell.angle_alpha   90.00
_cell.angle_beta   90.00
_cell.angle_gamma   90.00
#
_symmetry.space_group_name_H-M   'P 1'
#
loop_
_entity.id
_entity.type
_entity.pdbx_description
1 polymer ?
#
loop_
_entity_poly.entity_id
_entity_poly.type
_entity_poly.pdbx_seq_one_letter_code
_entity_poly.pdbx_strand_id
1 'polypeptide(L)'
;PELAAALAKAKGLAGAGASAEAAAEALGNSGYSVHTAAFAYFLFSRFGGDARACLVETASAGGDTDSIGAVVGGWLGARHGASGLPRDLVEGLAGGPFGRKHLEGLAAALALKTPPPPYFWPLAMVRNLALYPVILAHGFYRLLP
;
A
#
# COMPACT_ATOMS: atom_id res chain seq x y z
N PRO A 1 -15.54 -16.94 8.43
CA PRO A 1 -16.82 -17.04 7.69
C PRO A 1 -16.90 -16.03 6.53
N GLU A 2 -16.79 -14.73 6.82
CA GLU A 2 -16.89 -13.65 5.82
C GLU A 2 -15.60 -13.43 5.04
N LEU A 3 -14.47 -13.19 5.72
CA LEU A 3 -13.16 -13.01 5.06
C LEU A 3 -12.78 -14.19 4.15
N ALA A 4 -13.01 -15.42 4.62
CA ALA A 4 -12.74 -16.63 3.84
C ALA A 4 -13.59 -16.68 2.56
N ALA A 5 -14.87 -16.27 2.62
CA ALA A 5 -15.73 -16.19 1.45
C ALA A 5 -15.27 -15.08 0.48
N ALA A 6 -14.87 -13.93 1.01
CA ALA A 6 -14.33 -12.83 0.21
C ALA A 6 -13.03 -13.24 -0.51
N LEU A 7 -12.12 -13.93 0.16
CA LEU A 7 -10.89 -14.47 -0.44
C LEU A 7 -11.18 -15.55 -1.49
N ALA A 8 -12.15 -16.43 -1.24
CA ALA A 8 -12.56 -17.43 -2.22
C ALA A 8 -13.14 -16.78 -3.48
N LYS A 9 -13.98 -15.73 -3.32
CA LYS A 9 -14.52 -14.93 -4.42
C LYS A 9 -13.41 -14.22 -5.19
N ALA A 10 -12.46 -13.60 -4.48
CA ALA A 10 -11.30 -12.93 -5.07
C ALA A 10 -10.44 -13.91 -5.89
N LYS A 11 -10.22 -15.13 -5.39
CA LYS A 11 -9.54 -16.20 -6.13
C LYS A 11 -10.27 -16.57 -7.41
N GLY A 12 -11.59 -16.73 -7.34
CA GLY A 12 -12.42 -17.03 -8.51
C GLY A 12 -12.34 -15.94 -9.57
N LEU A 13 -12.47 -14.67 -9.17
CA LEU A 13 -12.37 -13.52 -10.07
C LEU A 13 -10.99 -13.41 -10.73
N ALA A 14 -9.92 -13.62 -9.96
CA ALA A 14 -8.56 -13.60 -10.49
C ALA A 14 -8.33 -14.73 -11.50
N GLY A 15 -8.80 -15.94 -11.20
CA GLY A 15 -8.73 -17.09 -12.10
C GLY A 15 -9.57 -16.93 -13.37
N ALA A 16 -10.68 -16.19 -13.29
CA ALA A 16 -11.51 -15.83 -14.44
C ALA A 16 -10.92 -14.66 -15.28
N GLY A 17 -9.81 -14.07 -14.85
CA GLY A 17 -9.17 -12.97 -15.56
C GLY A 17 -9.92 -11.64 -15.49
N ALA A 18 -10.80 -11.46 -14.50
CA ALA A 18 -11.58 -10.23 -14.31
C ALA A 18 -10.70 -8.97 -14.28
N SER A 19 -11.28 -7.82 -14.61
CA SER A 19 -10.61 -6.52 -14.48
C SER A 19 -10.60 -6.05 -13.02
N ALA A 20 -9.74 -5.06 -12.71
CA ALA A 20 -9.66 -4.48 -11.37
C ALA A 20 -10.97 -3.78 -10.97
N GLU A 21 -11.65 -3.14 -11.92
CA GLU A 21 -12.93 -2.46 -11.69
C GLU A 21 -14.03 -3.46 -11.33
N ALA A 22 -14.19 -4.53 -12.11
CA ALA A 22 -15.18 -5.56 -11.84
C ALA A 22 -14.92 -6.25 -10.49
N ALA A 23 -13.65 -6.46 -10.14
CA ALA A 23 -13.28 -7.01 -8.84
C ALA A 23 -13.54 -6.03 -7.69
N ALA A 24 -13.30 -4.73 -7.88
CA ALA A 24 -13.58 -3.70 -6.88
C ALA A 24 -15.09 -3.60 -6.61
N GLU A 25 -15.93 -3.64 -7.64
CA GLU A 25 -17.40 -3.69 -7.49
C GLU A 25 -17.84 -4.94 -6.73
N ALA A 26 -17.22 -6.08 -7.01
CA ALA A 26 -17.62 -7.36 -6.44
C ALA A 26 -17.10 -7.61 -5.02
N LEU A 27 -15.94 -7.07 -4.65
CA LEU A 27 -15.24 -7.33 -3.38
C LEU A 27 -15.26 -6.13 -2.43
N GLY A 28 -15.53 -4.93 -2.95
CA GLY A 28 -15.26 -3.66 -2.28
C GLY A 28 -13.78 -3.29 -2.29
N ASN A 29 -13.50 -1.99 -2.25
CA ASN A 29 -12.14 -1.42 -2.19
C ASN A 29 -12.01 -0.34 -1.10
N SER A 30 -12.82 -0.41 -0.03
CA SER A 30 -12.75 0.54 1.09
C SER A 30 -11.74 0.10 2.16
N GLY A 31 -11.55 0.94 3.19
CA GLY A 31 -10.70 0.62 4.35
C GLY A 31 -11.30 -0.39 5.34
N TYR A 32 -12.39 -1.07 4.98
CA TYR A 32 -12.86 -2.21 5.75
C TYR A 32 -11.91 -3.39 5.52
N SER A 33 -11.36 -3.96 6.59
CA SER A 33 -10.29 -4.97 6.50
C SER A 33 -10.60 -6.16 5.59
N VAL A 34 -11.86 -6.57 5.47
CA VAL A 34 -12.28 -7.65 4.56
C VAL A 34 -12.16 -7.21 3.09
N HIS A 35 -12.60 -5.99 2.76
CA HIS A 35 -12.45 -5.42 1.42
C HIS A 35 -10.97 -5.28 1.07
N THR A 36 -10.18 -4.66 1.95
CA THR A 36 -8.73 -4.47 1.76
C THR A 36 -8.03 -5.80 1.50
N ALA A 37 -8.25 -6.81 2.36
CA ALA A 37 -7.58 -8.10 2.23
C ALA A 37 -8.00 -8.87 0.98
N ALA A 38 -9.30 -8.90 0.67
CA ALA A 38 -9.82 -9.63 -0.49
C ALA A 38 -9.41 -8.97 -1.82
N PHE A 39 -9.49 -7.65 -1.91
CA PHE A 39 -9.13 -6.93 -3.12
C PHE A 39 -7.61 -6.89 -3.35
N ALA A 40 -6.81 -6.71 -2.30
CA ALA A 40 -5.35 -6.89 -2.39
C ALA A 40 -4.98 -8.30 -2.88
N TYR A 41 -5.66 -9.33 -2.37
CA TYR A 41 -5.44 -10.72 -2.80
C TYR A 41 -5.77 -10.92 -4.28
N PHE A 42 -6.88 -10.35 -4.75
CA PHE A 42 -7.23 -10.36 -6.17
C PHE A 42 -6.13 -9.68 -7.02
N LEU A 43 -5.74 -8.45 -6.68
CA LEU A 43 -4.75 -7.67 -7.42
C LEU A 43 -3.41 -8.42 -7.52
N PHE A 44 -2.91 -8.91 -6.38
CA PHE A 44 -1.67 -9.67 -6.34
C PHE A 44 -1.75 -10.98 -7.14
N SER A 45 -2.89 -11.67 -7.07
CA SER A 45 -3.07 -12.93 -7.83
C SER A 45 -3.16 -12.69 -9.33
N ARG A 46 -3.80 -11.59 -9.76
CA ARG A 46 -4.07 -11.28 -11.17
C ARG A 46 -2.90 -10.59 -11.88
N PHE A 47 -2.19 -9.71 -11.16
CA PHE A 47 -1.18 -8.82 -11.72
C PHE A 47 0.19 -8.96 -11.08
N GLY A 48 0.31 -9.65 -9.93
CA GLY A 48 1.55 -9.69 -9.14
C GLY A 48 2.73 -10.40 -9.79
N GLY A 49 2.59 -10.91 -11.03
CA GLY A 49 3.72 -11.33 -11.86
C GLY A 49 4.60 -10.16 -12.33
N ASP A 50 4.01 -8.96 -12.46
CA ASP A 50 4.71 -7.72 -12.78
C ASP A 50 4.43 -6.69 -11.66
N ALA A 51 5.48 -6.34 -10.91
CA ALA A 51 5.35 -5.42 -9.79
C ALA A 51 4.86 -4.02 -10.22
N ARG A 52 5.31 -3.50 -11.37
CA ARG A 52 4.85 -2.19 -11.85
C ARG A 52 3.39 -2.25 -12.23
N ALA A 53 3.00 -3.23 -13.06
CA ALA A 53 1.61 -3.35 -13.50
C ALA A 53 0.67 -3.49 -12.30
N CYS A 54 1.02 -4.34 -11.34
CA CYS A 54 0.21 -4.54 -10.13
C CYS A 54 0.08 -3.26 -9.28
N LEU A 55 1.15 -2.48 -9.13
CA LEU A 55 1.09 -1.20 -8.40
C LEU A 55 0.26 -0.16 -9.14
N VAL A 56 0.33 -0.11 -10.46
CA VAL A 56 -0.50 0.79 -11.29
C VAL A 56 -1.97 0.44 -11.15
N GLU A 57 -2.35 -0.83 -11.32
CA GLU A 57 -3.73 -1.29 -11.12
C GLU A 57 -4.24 -0.98 -9.71
N THR A 58 -3.38 -1.15 -8.69
CA THR A 58 -3.73 -0.84 -7.30
C THR A 58 -4.00 0.65 -7.10
N ALA A 59 -3.18 1.53 -7.67
CA ALA A 59 -3.34 2.97 -7.56
C ALA A 59 -4.55 3.47 -8.38
N SER A 60 -4.85 2.84 -9.52
CA SER A 60 -5.96 3.19 -10.39
C SER A 60 -7.33 2.70 -9.89
N ALA A 61 -7.37 1.69 -9.02
CA ALA A 61 -8.61 1.08 -8.56
C ALA A 61 -9.51 1.98 -7.69
N GLY A 62 -9.01 3.12 -7.20
CA GLY A 62 -9.75 4.01 -6.31
C GLY A 62 -10.10 3.38 -4.95
N GLY A 63 -10.97 4.04 -4.19
CA GLY A 63 -11.27 3.64 -2.82
C GLY A 63 -10.10 3.90 -1.87
N ASP A 64 -9.79 2.95 -1.00
CA ASP A 64 -8.68 3.00 -0.04
C ASP A 64 -7.38 2.41 -0.63
N THR A 65 -6.90 3.05 -1.69
CA THR A 65 -5.68 2.65 -2.40
C THR A 65 -4.42 2.69 -1.51
N ASP A 66 -4.44 3.45 -0.42
CA ASP A 66 -3.32 3.52 0.53
C ASP A 66 -3.18 2.21 1.31
N SER A 67 -4.24 1.78 2.01
CA SER A 67 -4.21 0.52 2.76
C SER A 67 -4.04 -0.69 1.84
N ILE A 68 -4.73 -0.71 0.70
CA ILE A 68 -4.61 -1.78 -0.29
C ILE A 68 -3.19 -1.81 -0.87
N GLY A 69 -2.65 -0.63 -1.22
CA GLY A 69 -1.29 -0.45 -1.75
C GLY A 69 -0.20 -0.89 -0.77
N ALA A 70 -0.38 -0.62 0.53
CA ALA A 70 0.54 -1.09 1.56
C ALA A 70 0.62 -2.62 1.62
N VAL A 71 -0.53 -3.31 1.57
CA VAL A 71 -0.59 -4.77 1.57
C VAL A 71 0.00 -5.35 0.29
N VAL A 72 -0.46 -4.87 -0.87
CA VAL A 72 0.02 -5.33 -2.19
C VAL A 72 1.52 -5.08 -2.34
N GLY A 73 2.00 -3.89 -1.97
CA GLY A 73 3.42 -3.54 -2.02
C GLY A 73 4.29 -4.44 -1.14
N GLY A 74 3.82 -4.77 0.07
CA GLY A 74 4.49 -5.73 0.94
C GLY A 74 4.62 -7.12 0.31
N TRP A 75 3.55 -7.63 -0.31
CA TRP A 75 3.56 -8.93 -0.98
C TRP A 75 4.41 -8.93 -2.26
N LEU A 76 4.38 -7.84 -3.05
CA LEU A 76 5.24 -7.68 -4.21
C LEU A 76 6.72 -7.64 -3.80
N GLY A 77 7.06 -6.91 -2.73
CA GLY A 77 8.41 -6.88 -2.18
C GLY A 77 8.87 -8.26 -1.70
N ALA A 78 7.99 -9.03 -1.07
CA ALA A 78 8.28 -10.40 -0.65
C ALA A 78 8.48 -11.35 -1.85
N ARG A 79 7.70 -11.19 -2.92
CA ARG A 79 7.77 -12.05 -4.13
C ARG A 79 8.98 -11.74 -5.00
N HIS A 80 9.25 -10.48 -5.25
CA HIS A 80 10.24 -10.02 -6.25
C HIS A 80 11.56 -9.57 -5.64
N GLY A 81 11.61 -9.40 -4.31
CA GLY A 81 12.73 -8.77 -3.63
C GLY A 81 12.83 -7.27 -3.92
N ALA A 82 13.72 -6.58 -3.20
CA ALA A 82 13.88 -5.13 -3.33
C ALA A 82 14.32 -4.70 -4.75
N SER A 83 15.12 -5.52 -5.44
CA SER A 83 15.59 -5.24 -6.81
C SER A 83 14.53 -5.48 -7.89
N GLY A 84 13.47 -6.22 -7.59
CA GLY A 84 12.36 -6.47 -8.51
C GLY A 84 11.24 -5.43 -8.42
N LEU A 85 11.33 -4.49 -7.48
CA LEU A 85 10.41 -3.35 -7.41
C LEU A 85 10.82 -2.24 -8.41
N PRO A 86 9.85 -1.44 -8.91
CA PRO A 86 10.16 -0.35 -9.84
C PRO A 86 11.08 0.70 -9.21
N ARG A 87 12.29 0.84 -9.76
CA ARG A 87 13.37 1.66 -9.18
C ARG A 87 12.97 3.13 -9.00
N ASP A 88 12.34 3.72 -10.00
CA ASP A 88 11.79 5.08 -9.98
C ASP A 88 10.82 5.29 -8.82
N LEU A 89 9.93 4.33 -8.55
CA LEU A 89 8.98 4.43 -7.44
C LEU A 89 9.69 4.34 -6.08
N VAL A 90 10.66 3.45 -5.97
CA VAL A 90 11.45 3.30 -4.73
C VAL A 90 12.34 4.52 -4.49
N GLU A 91 12.96 5.08 -5.53
CA GLU A 91 13.75 6.32 -5.48
C GLU A 91 12.89 7.56 -5.23
N GLY A 92 11.63 7.55 -5.65
CA GLY A 92 10.66 8.60 -5.40
C GLY A 92 10.11 8.64 -3.96
N LEU A 93 10.38 7.63 -3.13
CA LEU A 93 10.00 7.64 -1.73
C LEU A 93 10.66 8.82 -0.99
N ALA A 94 9.87 9.54 -0.18
CA ALA A 94 10.34 10.73 0.51
C ALA A 94 11.63 10.50 1.31
N GLY A 95 12.59 11.42 1.17
CA GLY A 95 13.79 11.49 2.01
C GLY A 95 13.45 12.19 3.32
N GLY A 96 13.33 11.45 4.42
CA GLY A 96 12.97 11.99 5.72
C GLY A 96 13.22 11.00 6.86
N PRO A 97 12.84 11.34 8.11
CA PRO A 97 13.10 10.50 9.28
C PRO A 97 12.45 9.11 9.21
N PHE A 98 11.37 8.97 8.44
CA PHE A 98 10.71 7.69 8.13
C PHE A 98 10.77 7.38 6.63
N GLY A 99 11.75 7.95 5.94
CA GLY A 99 11.94 7.80 4.50
C GLY A 99 12.57 6.48 4.11
N ARG A 100 12.90 6.35 2.82
CA ARG A 100 13.50 5.14 2.22
C ARG A 100 14.61 4.50 3.07
N LYS A 101 15.63 5.27 3.46
CA LYS A 101 16.78 4.75 4.23
C LYS A 101 16.37 4.16 5.58
N HIS A 102 15.36 4.74 6.23
CA HIS A 102 14.84 4.23 7.49
C HIS A 102 14.05 2.92 7.27
N LEU A 103 13.23 2.86 6.21
CA LEU A 103 12.52 1.64 5.83
C LEU A 103 13.49 0.49 5.46
N GLU A 104 14.54 0.78 4.69
CA GLU A 104 15.61 -0.18 4.36
C GLU A 104 16.32 -0.66 5.63
N GLY A 105 16.61 0.25 6.56
CA GLY A 105 17.21 -0.09 7.86
C GLY A 105 16.30 -0.96 8.74
N LEU A 106 14.99 -0.68 8.77
CA LEU A 106 14.00 -1.51 9.47
C LEU A 106 13.91 -2.91 8.85
N ALA A 107 13.88 -3.00 7.52
CA ALA A 107 13.85 -4.28 6.82
C ALA A 107 15.12 -5.11 7.10
N ALA A 108 16.30 -4.48 7.06
CA ALA A 108 17.57 -5.12 7.39
C ALA A 108 17.61 -5.58 8.85
N ALA A 109 17.18 -4.74 9.79
CA ALA A 109 17.14 -5.08 11.21
C ALA A 109 16.18 -6.26 11.49
N LEU A 110 15.01 -6.28 10.85
CA LEU A 110 14.06 -7.39 10.95
C LEU A 110 14.66 -8.69 10.40
N ALA A 111 15.31 -8.63 9.23
CA ALA A 111 15.94 -9.79 8.61
C ALA A 111 17.09 -10.36 9.44
N LEU A 112 17.90 -9.49 10.05
CA LEU A 112 19.06 -9.85 10.87
C LEU A 112 18.72 -10.05 12.36
N LYS A 113 17.47 -9.82 12.76
CA LYS A 113 17.01 -9.82 14.16
C LYS A 113 17.84 -8.90 15.07
N THR A 114 18.25 -7.75 14.56
CA THR A 114 18.96 -6.72 15.33
C THR A 114 17.99 -5.63 15.79
N PRO A 115 18.37 -4.78 16.77
CA PRO A 115 17.56 -3.63 17.14
C PRO A 115 17.24 -2.73 15.94
N PRO A 116 16.04 -2.15 15.87
CA PRO A 116 15.66 -1.26 14.78
C PRO A 116 16.50 0.02 14.80
N PRO A 117 16.76 0.65 13.64
CA PRO A 117 17.41 1.95 13.61
C PRO A 117 16.60 2.96 14.43
N PRO A 118 17.24 3.76 15.30
CA PRO A 118 16.53 4.78 16.06
C PRO A 118 16.00 5.87 15.12
N TYR A 119 14.93 6.52 15.53
CA TYR A 119 14.46 7.76 14.91
C TYR A 119 14.35 8.84 15.98
N PHE A 120 14.56 10.10 15.58
CA PHE A 120 14.50 11.22 16.50
C PHE A 120 13.04 11.69 16.64
N TRP A 121 12.39 11.27 17.72
CA TRP A 121 10.98 11.55 17.97
C TRP A 121 10.60 13.05 17.94
N PRO A 122 11.44 14.02 18.38
CA PRO A 122 11.07 15.43 18.28
C PRO A 122 10.95 15.88 16.83
N LEU A 123 11.83 15.40 15.94
CA LEU A 123 11.74 15.70 14.50
C LEU A 123 10.50 15.05 13.88
N ALA A 124 10.11 13.86 14.33
CA ALA A 124 8.85 13.24 13.94
C ALA A 124 7.63 14.07 14.35
N MET A 125 7.64 14.62 15.57
CA MET A 125 6.58 15.51 16.05
C MET A 125 6.56 16.84 15.28
N VAL A 126 7.71 17.47 15.05
CA VAL A 126 7.81 18.71 14.26
C VAL A 126 7.28 18.49 12.84
N ARG A 127 7.62 17.36 12.19
CA ARG A 127 7.05 16.99 10.88
C ARG A 127 5.53 16.90 10.93
N ASN A 128 4.98 16.21 11.93
CA ASN A 128 3.52 16.07 12.06
C ASN A 128 2.85 17.44 12.28
N LEU A 129 3.41 18.27 13.17
CA LEU A 129 2.95 19.65 13.43
C LEU A 129 2.99 20.53 12.18
N ALA A 130 4.03 20.40 11.36
CA ALA A 130 4.14 21.14 10.10
C ALA A 130 3.09 20.73 9.05
N LEU A 131 2.52 19.52 9.13
CA LEU A 131 1.47 19.07 8.23
C LEU A 131 0.07 19.56 8.63
N TYR A 132 -0.16 19.91 9.90
CA TYR A 132 -1.48 20.37 10.36
C TYR A 132 -2.00 21.59 9.60
N PRO A 133 -1.21 22.67 9.37
CA PRO A 133 -1.67 23.81 8.59
C PRO A 133 -2.09 23.43 7.17
N VAL A 134 -1.36 22.51 6.52
CA VAL A 134 -1.68 22.03 5.17
C VAL A 134 -2.98 21.22 5.16
N ILE A 135 -3.13 20.30 6.12
CA ILE A 135 -4.34 19.48 6.27
C ILE A 135 -5.56 20.35 6.55
N LEU A 136 -5.43 21.33 7.46
CA LEU A 136 -6.50 22.26 7.79
C LEU A 136 -6.87 23.13 6.57
N ALA A 137 -5.87 23.70 5.89
CA ALA A 137 -6.10 24.49 4.69
C ALA A 137 -6.78 23.69 3.58
N HIS A 138 -6.33 22.45 3.33
CA HIS A 138 -6.96 21.55 2.36
C HIS A 138 -8.38 21.16 2.77
N GLY A 139 -8.60 20.87 4.06
CA GLY A 139 -9.92 20.58 4.62
C GLY A 139 -10.89 21.75 4.44
N PHE A 140 -10.47 22.98 4.77
CA PHE A 140 -11.27 24.18 4.52
C PHE A 140 -11.51 24.43 3.03
N TYR A 141 -10.49 24.24 2.17
CA TYR A 141 -10.65 24.38 0.72
C TYR A 141 -11.69 23.41 0.15
N ARG A 142 -11.74 22.18 0.66
CA ARG A 142 -12.72 21.16 0.25
C ARG A 142 -14.14 21.42 0.77
N LEU A 143 -14.30 22.33 1.74
CA LEU A 143 -15.59 22.78 2.28
C LEU A 143 -16.11 24.04 1.58
N LEU A 144 -15.27 24.73 0.81
CA LEU A 144 -15.71 25.84 -0.05
C LEU A 144 -16.47 25.27 -1.26
N PRO A 145 -17.60 25.89 -1.66
CA PRO A 145 -18.43 25.45 -2.77
C PRO A 145 -17.74 25.54 -4.13
#